data_AF-A0AB36IEX7-F1
#
_entry.id   AF-A0AB36IEX7-F1
#
_cell.length_a   1.000
_cell.length_b   1.000
_cell.length_c   1.000
_cell.angle_alpha   90.00
_cell.angle_beta   90.00
_cell.angle_gamma   90.00
#
_symmetry.space_group_name_H-M   'P 1'
#
loop_
_entity.id
_entity.type
_entity.pdbx_description
1 polymer ?
#
loop_
_entity_poly.entity_id
_entity_poly.type
_entity_poly.pdbx_seq_one_letter_code
_entity_poly.pdbx_strand_id
1 'polypeptide(L)'
;MPEQAEQPNQAREELERIFPQWFVSAAENRDMSVGQAMKFSPKRWLFPDFSFSYDDQDFVMPLIINFDSLINDLLAHQPGAFKCPGVTLSFPNNWEDLSHKQIQDCLWNALEEWFYFLEIYTWSAVDQRKYEHGQVPGDLRIGCLFEFFSSSRPNLQFLSEPLP
;
A
#
# COMPACT_ATOMS: atom_id res chain seq x y z
N MET A 1 28.71 19.17 -17.87
CA MET A 1 27.52 18.91 -17.03
C MET A 1 28.05 18.37 -15.72
N PRO A 2 27.81 19.00 -14.56
CA PRO A 2 28.18 18.38 -13.32
C PRO A 2 27.16 17.26 -13.03
N GLU A 3 27.67 16.05 -12.84
CA GLU A 3 26.95 14.97 -12.18
C GLU A 3 26.49 15.50 -10.82
N GLN A 4 25.18 15.70 -10.65
CA GLN A 4 24.60 15.90 -9.34
C GLN A 4 24.83 14.61 -8.57
N ALA A 5 25.81 14.63 -7.68
CA ALA A 5 25.96 13.61 -6.66
C ALA A 5 24.64 13.57 -5.88
N GLU A 6 23.86 12.49 -6.07
CA GLU A 6 22.67 12.18 -5.29
C GLU A 6 23.09 12.16 -3.81
N GLN A 7 22.80 13.23 -3.08
CA GLN A 7 22.75 13.13 -1.63
C GLN A 7 21.68 12.08 -1.30
N PRO A 8 21.96 11.11 -0.42
CA PRO A 8 20.92 10.21 0.03
C PRO A 8 19.82 11.05 0.67
N ASN A 9 18.63 11.01 0.07
CA ASN A 9 17.46 11.64 0.64
C ASN A 9 17.17 10.93 1.97
N GLN A 10 17.38 11.60 3.10
CA GLN A 10 17.16 11.09 4.45
C GLN A 10 15.79 10.39 4.59
N ALA A 11 14.77 10.90 3.88
CA ALA A 11 13.46 10.28 3.83
C ALA A 11 13.48 8.90 3.16
N ARG A 12 14.19 8.73 2.04
CA ARG A 12 14.33 7.42 1.38
C ARG A 12 14.99 6.40 2.30
N GLU A 13 16.10 6.74 2.92
CA GLU A 13 16.83 5.81 3.80
C GLU A 13 15.95 5.37 4.97
N GLU A 14 15.25 6.32 5.61
CA GLU A 14 14.34 6.02 6.70
C GLU A 14 13.16 5.16 6.23
N LEU A 15 12.54 5.49 5.09
CA LEU A 15 11.46 4.70 4.50
C LEU A 15 11.90 3.27 4.22
N GLU A 16 13.03 3.07 3.55
CA GLU A 16 13.57 1.73 3.25
C GLU A 16 13.83 0.90 4.50
N ARG A 17 14.28 1.56 5.58
CA ARG A 17 14.54 0.92 6.88
C ARG A 17 13.27 0.46 7.57
N ILE A 18 12.21 1.28 7.57
CA ILE A 18 10.98 1.01 8.35
C ILE A 18 9.92 0.25 7.56
N PHE A 19 9.92 0.34 6.22
CA PHE A 19 8.87 -0.19 5.36
C PHE A 19 8.45 -1.63 5.70
N PRO A 20 9.38 -2.59 5.84
CA PRO A 20 8.99 -3.99 5.98
C PRO A 20 8.20 -4.24 7.27
N GLN A 21 8.58 -3.61 8.38
CA GLN A 21 7.88 -3.76 9.64
C GLN A 21 6.53 -3.02 9.62
N TRP A 22 6.52 -1.80 9.09
CA TRP A 22 5.31 -0.96 9.07
C TRP A 22 4.24 -1.53 8.14
N PHE A 23 4.63 -2.16 7.05
CA PHE A 23 3.73 -2.91 6.17
C PHE A 23 2.96 -4.00 6.95
N VAL A 24 3.67 -4.81 7.74
CA VAL A 24 3.04 -5.86 8.55
C VAL A 24 2.11 -5.25 9.60
N SER A 25 2.57 -4.23 10.32
CA SER A 25 1.76 -3.58 11.35
C SER A 25 0.51 -2.90 10.79
N ALA A 26 0.59 -2.30 9.60
CA ALA A 26 -0.56 -1.68 8.95
C ALA A 26 -1.59 -2.73 8.48
N ALA A 27 -1.14 -3.89 8.00
CA ALA A 27 -2.01 -5.01 7.66
C ALA A 27 -2.74 -5.53 8.91
N GLU A 28 -2.00 -5.80 9.98
CA GLU A 28 -2.54 -6.30 11.26
C GLU A 28 -3.53 -5.30 11.88
N ASN A 29 -3.29 -3.99 11.73
CA ASN A 29 -4.20 -2.95 12.20
C ASN A 29 -5.57 -2.97 11.49
N ARG A 30 -5.66 -3.60 10.31
CA ARG A 30 -6.93 -3.81 9.57
C ARG A 30 -7.40 -5.26 9.62
N ASP A 31 -6.98 -6.02 10.64
CA ASP A 31 -7.31 -7.43 10.81
C ASP A 31 -6.93 -8.30 9.60
N MET A 32 -5.90 -7.89 8.85
CA MET A 32 -5.34 -8.63 7.72
C MET A 32 -4.10 -9.39 8.17
N SER A 33 -3.98 -10.64 7.73
CA SER A 33 -2.82 -11.49 7.96
C SER A 33 -1.95 -11.53 6.70
N VAL A 34 -0.69 -11.13 6.83
CA VAL A 34 0.27 -11.17 5.71
C VAL A 34 0.85 -12.56 5.44
N GLY A 35 0.80 -13.47 6.42
CA GLY A 35 1.39 -14.80 6.31
C GLY A 35 2.91 -14.79 6.14
N GLN A 36 3.46 -15.86 5.56
CA GLN A 36 4.90 -16.01 5.34
C GLN A 36 5.35 -15.36 4.03
N ALA A 37 6.39 -14.53 4.08
CA ALA A 37 6.94 -13.90 2.88
C ALA A 37 7.93 -14.81 2.13
N MET A 38 7.68 -15.04 0.85
CA MET A 38 8.67 -15.52 -0.12
C MET A 38 9.45 -14.33 -0.67
N LYS A 39 10.71 -14.17 -0.23
CA LYS A 39 11.57 -13.05 -0.64
C LYS A 39 12.29 -13.40 -1.95
N PHE A 40 12.04 -12.64 -3.01
CA PHE A 40 12.80 -12.74 -4.26
C PHE A 40 14.03 -11.83 -4.24
N SER A 41 13.93 -10.69 -3.55
CA SER A 41 15.04 -9.77 -3.31
C SER A 41 14.80 -9.03 -1.98
N PRO A 42 15.76 -8.22 -1.48
CA PRO A 42 15.54 -7.41 -0.29
C PRO A 42 14.29 -6.51 -0.37
N LYS A 43 13.94 -6.05 -1.59
CA LYS A 43 12.84 -5.11 -1.83
C LYS A 43 11.62 -5.71 -2.56
N ARG A 44 11.66 -6.99 -2.97
CA ARG A 44 10.57 -7.65 -3.71
C ARG A 44 10.12 -8.96 -3.06
N TRP A 45 8.93 -8.96 -2.49
CA TRP A 45 8.40 -10.06 -1.69
C TRP A 45 7.06 -10.55 -2.26
N LEU A 46 6.77 -11.83 -2.10
CA LEU A 46 5.46 -12.43 -2.34
C LEU A 46 4.93 -12.99 -1.03
N PHE A 47 3.68 -12.67 -0.72
CA PHE A 47 2.92 -13.21 0.38
C PHE A 47 1.83 -14.11 -0.21
N PRO A 48 2.07 -15.42 -0.35
CA PRO A 48 1.12 -16.33 -1.01
C PRO A 48 -0.15 -16.53 -0.19
N ASP A 49 -0.04 -16.41 1.13
CA ASP A 49 -1.11 -16.68 2.10
C ASP A 49 -1.64 -15.38 2.74
N PHE A 50 -1.49 -14.23 2.07
CA PHE A 50 -2.11 -13.00 2.56
C PHE A 50 -3.63 -13.20 2.61
N SER A 51 -4.26 -12.84 3.72
CA SER A 51 -5.65 -13.17 3.99
C SER A 51 -6.34 -12.16 4.89
N PHE A 52 -7.65 -12.04 4.75
CA PHE A 52 -8.50 -11.22 5.61
C PHE A 52 -9.95 -11.74 5.55
N SER A 53 -10.78 -11.33 6.50
CA SER A 53 -12.18 -11.78 6.58
C SER A 53 -13.14 -10.65 6.20
N TYR A 54 -14.20 -10.97 5.48
CA TYR A 54 -15.29 -10.05 5.16
C TYR A 54 -16.63 -10.80 5.11
N ASP A 55 -17.65 -10.28 5.80
CA ASP A 55 -19.02 -10.86 5.83
C ASP A 55 -19.00 -12.37 6.13
N ASP A 56 -18.28 -12.73 7.21
CA ASP A 56 -18.04 -14.10 7.70
C ASP A 56 -17.34 -15.05 6.70
N GLN A 57 -16.70 -14.51 5.65
CA GLN A 57 -15.91 -15.27 4.68
C GLN A 57 -14.44 -14.91 4.76
N ASP A 58 -13.58 -15.93 4.74
CA ASP A 58 -12.14 -15.77 4.66
C ASP A 58 -11.68 -15.69 3.21
N PHE A 59 -10.91 -14.65 2.91
CA PHE A 59 -10.26 -14.44 1.62
C PHE A 59 -8.79 -14.78 1.75
N VAL A 60 -8.27 -15.58 0.82
CA VAL A 60 -6.83 -15.86 0.69
C VAL A 60 -6.40 -15.43 -0.70
N MET A 61 -5.37 -14.59 -0.75
CA MET A 61 -5.05 -13.79 -1.90
C MET A 61 -3.54 -13.55 -1.98
N PRO A 62 -2.85 -14.11 -2.98
CA PRO A 62 -1.42 -13.87 -3.15
C PRO A 62 -1.15 -12.38 -3.40
N LEU A 63 -0.21 -11.82 -2.64
CA LEU A 63 0.16 -10.41 -2.71
C LEU A 63 1.65 -10.27 -3.02
N ILE A 64 1.98 -9.64 -4.14
CA ILE A 64 3.36 -9.33 -4.52
C ILE A 64 3.62 -7.86 -4.24
N ILE A 65 4.71 -7.58 -3.52
CA ILE A 65 5.11 -6.22 -3.14
C ILE A 65 6.50 -5.91 -3.67
N ASN A 66 6.66 -4.72 -4.25
CA ASN A 66 7.94 -4.11 -4.54
C ASN A 66 8.08 -2.82 -3.71
N PHE A 67 8.82 -2.91 -2.61
CA PHE A 67 9.04 -1.79 -1.70
C PHE A 67 9.73 -0.63 -2.39
N ASP A 68 10.65 -0.90 -3.31
CA ASP A 68 11.37 0.16 -4.02
C ASP A 68 10.41 1.02 -4.84
N SER A 69 9.52 0.37 -5.61
CA SER A 69 8.50 1.08 -6.40
C SER A 69 7.52 1.84 -5.52
N LEU A 70 7.10 1.29 -4.38
CA LEU A 70 6.19 1.99 -3.46
C LEU A 70 6.84 3.20 -2.79
N ILE A 71 8.11 3.09 -2.41
CA ILE A 71 8.88 4.21 -1.87
C ILE A 71 9.11 5.28 -2.94
N ASN A 72 9.43 4.87 -4.18
CA ASN A 72 9.57 5.79 -5.31
C ASN A 72 8.25 6.54 -5.59
N ASP A 73 7.12 5.82 -5.60
CA ASP A 73 5.79 6.42 -5.77
C ASP A 73 5.49 7.40 -4.63
N LEU A 74 5.77 7.05 -3.38
CA LEU A 74 5.55 7.94 -2.23
C LEU A 74 6.39 9.23 -2.33
N LEU A 75 7.70 9.09 -2.61
CA LEU A 75 8.64 10.22 -2.71
C LEU A 75 8.40 11.10 -3.94
N ALA A 76 7.74 10.59 -4.98
CA ALA A 76 7.35 11.37 -6.14
C ALA A 76 6.22 12.37 -5.88
N HIS A 77 5.62 12.35 -4.68
CA HIS A 77 4.52 13.23 -4.28
C HIS A 77 4.90 14.11 -3.10
N GLN A 78 4.19 15.23 -2.94
CA GLN A 78 4.27 16.06 -1.74
C GLN A 78 4.01 15.23 -0.46
N PRO A 79 4.74 15.43 0.64
CA PRO A 79 4.34 14.85 1.93
C PRO A 79 2.89 15.22 2.25
N GLY A 80 2.06 14.24 2.63
CA GLY A 80 0.64 14.51 2.92
C GLY A 80 -0.30 14.57 1.73
N ALA A 81 0.19 14.31 0.51
CA ALA A 81 -0.58 14.28 -0.73
C ALA A 81 -1.58 13.11 -0.84
N PHE A 82 -2.43 12.88 0.17
CA PHE A 82 -3.40 11.79 0.21
C PHE A 82 -4.78 12.29 -0.26
N LYS A 83 -5.39 11.58 -1.21
CA LYS A 83 -6.73 11.80 -1.74
C LYS A 83 -7.71 10.85 -1.04
N CYS A 84 -8.00 11.08 0.24
CA CYS A 84 -9.13 10.45 0.91
C CYS A 84 -9.70 11.36 2.03
N PRO A 85 -11.02 11.32 2.28
CA PRO A 85 -11.67 12.24 3.19
C PRO A 85 -11.50 11.75 4.64
N GLY A 86 -10.71 12.46 5.45
CA GLY A 86 -10.71 12.19 6.90
C GLY A 86 -9.64 12.93 7.67
N VAL A 87 -8.42 13.00 7.14
CA VAL A 87 -7.31 13.67 7.84
C VAL A 87 -6.46 14.46 6.84
N THR A 88 -6.64 15.78 6.79
CA THR A 88 -5.65 16.65 6.16
C THR A 88 -4.43 16.67 7.09
N LEU A 89 -3.48 15.78 6.85
CA LEU A 89 -2.21 15.83 7.55
C LEU A 89 -1.43 17.04 7.03
N SER A 90 -1.20 18.02 7.89
CA SER A 90 -0.41 19.19 7.56
C SER A 90 1.08 18.85 7.67
N PHE A 91 1.68 18.40 6.58
CA PHE A 91 3.13 18.21 6.50
C PHE A 91 3.83 19.41 5.82
N PRO A 92 5.13 19.62 6.08
CA PRO A 92 5.98 20.47 5.26
C PRO A 92 5.90 20.10 3.76
N ASN A 93 6.14 21.08 2.89
CA ASN A 93 6.06 20.90 1.43
C ASN A 93 7.26 20.15 0.82
N ASN A 94 8.19 19.63 1.63
CA ASN A 94 9.39 18.97 1.14
C ASN A 94 9.76 17.79 2.04
N TRP A 95 10.28 16.72 1.44
CA TRP A 95 10.73 15.53 2.17
C TRP A 95 11.97 15.80 3.02
N GLU A 96 12.81 16.73 2.58
CA GLU A 96 14.05 17.13 3.24
C GLU A 96 13.82 17.84 4.58
N ASP A 97 12.63 18.43 4.76
CA ASP A 97 12.26 19.19 5.95
C ASP A 97 11.56 18.31 7.02
N LEU A 98 11.33 17.03 6.73
CA LEU A 98 10.61 16.12 7.63
C LEU A 98 11.53 15.53 8.71
N SER A 99 11.03 15.50 9.94
CA SER A 99 11.59 14.65 10.99
C SER A 99 11.32 13.16 10.73
N HIS A 100 12.09 12.26 11.34
CA HIS A 100 11.86 10.81 11.24
C HIS A 100 10.42 10.40 11.63
N LYS A 101 9.84 11.07 12.63
CA LYS A 101 8.45 10.82 13.02
C LYS A 101 7.48 11.21 11.91
N GLN A 102 7.69 12.33 11.23
CA GLN A 102 6.83 12.74 10.12
C GLN A 102 6.98 11.83 8.89
N ILE A 103 8.18 11.32 8.61
CA ILE A 103 8.40 10.31 7.56
C ILE A 103 7.62 9.03 7.88
N GLN A 104 7.70 8.58 9.14
CA GLN A 104 6.93 7.47 9.67
C GLN A 104 5.42 7.69 9.53
N ASP A 105 4.92 8.85 9.96
CA ASP A 105 3.50 9.21 9.80
C ASP A 105 3.08 9.20 8.33
N CYS A 106 3.89 9.70 7.39
CA CYS A 106 3.60 9.63 5.96
C CYS A 106 3.48 8.18 5.48
N LEU A 107 4.39 7.30 5.87
CA LEU A 107 4.34 5.89 5.48
C LEU A 107 3.11 5.19 6.06
N TRP A 108 2.78 5.43 7.33
CA TRP A 108 1.60 4.82 7.96
C TRP A 108 0.33 5.16 7.21
N ASN A 109 0.12 6.45 6.93
CA ASN A 109 -1.09 6.87 6.22
C ASN A 109 -1.13 6.33 4.78
N ALA A 110 0.02 6.23 4.11
CA ALA A 110 0.08 5.58 2.81
C ALA A 110 -0.33 4.09 2.88
N LEU A 111 0.20 3.34 3.86
CA LEU A 111 -0.12 1.92 4.01
C LEU A 111 -1.58 1.71 4.44
N GLU A 112 -2.08 2.55 5.34
CA GLU A 112 -3.44 2.49 5.88
C GLU A 112 -4.48 2.70 4.77
N GLU A 113 -4.28 3.71 3.92
CA GLU A 113 -5.11 3.98 2.75
C GLU A 113 -4.99 2.88 1.69
N TRP A 114 -3.80 2.31 1.52
CA TRP A 114 -3.60 1.22 0.57
C TRP A 114 -4.34 -0.06 0.98
N PHE A 115 -4.28 -0.44 2.27
CA PHE A 115 -5.06 -1.57 2.77
C PHE A 115 -6.57 -1.26 2.79
N TYR A 116 -6.98 -0.02 3.06
CA TYR A 116 -8.39 0.39 2.91
C TYR A 116 -8.91 0.19 1.48
N PHE A 117 -8.11 0.60 0.50
CA PHE A 117 -8.46 0.44 -0.91
C PHE A 117 -8.58 -1.03 -1.29
N LEU A 118 -7.65 -1.86 -0.82
CA LEU A 118 -7.66 -3.31 -1.05
C LEU A 118 -8.94 -3.96 -0.49
N GLU A 119 -9.34 -3.55 0.72
CA GLU A 119 -10.56 -3.97 1.39
C GLU A 119 -11.81 -3.57 0.57
N ILE A 120 -11.99 -2.28 0.28
CA ILE A 120 -13.14 -1.78 -0.51
C ILE A 120 -13.24 -2.43 -1.88
N TYR A 121 -12.12 -2.56 -2.58
CA TYR A 121 -12.10 -3.13 -3.91
C TYR A 121 -12.55 -4.59 -3.88
N THR A 122 -12.09 -5.35 -2.89
CA THR A 122 -12.50 -6.74 -2.73
C THR A 122 -13.98 -6.85 -2.39
N TRP A 123 -14.49 -6.00 -1.48
CA TRP A 123 -15.92 -5.93 -1.17
C TRP A 123 -16.77 -5.66 -2.40
N SER A 124 -16.39 -4.64 -3.18
CA SER A 124 -17.10 -4.25 -4.39
C SER A 124 -17.14 -5.38 -5.42
N ALA A 125 -16.04 -6.11 -5.59
CA ALA A 125 -15.97 -7.26 -6.50
C ALA A 125 -16.83 -8.45 -6.03
N VAL A 126 -16.88 -8.71 -4.72
CA VAL A 126 -17.73 -9.75 -4.12
C VAL A 126 -19.21 -9.40 -4.30
N ASP A 127 -19.60 -8.18 -3.96
CA ASP A 127 -20.99 -7.71 -4.06
C ASP A 127 -21.48 -7.70 -5.50
N GLN A 128 -20.64 -7.28 -6.45
CA GLN A 128 -20.97 -7.34 -7.88
C GLN A 128 -21.26 -8.78 -8.31
N ARG A 129 -20.46 -9.77 -7.89
CA ARG A 129 -20.71 -11.18 -8.21
C ARG A 129 -21.96 -11.73 -7.53
N LYS A 130 -22.22 -11.38 -6.27
CA LYS A 130 -23.47 -11.73 -5.58
C LYS A 130 -24.68 -11.22 -6.37
N TYR A 131 -24.63 -9.96 -6.83
CA TYR A 131 -25.67 -9.33 -7.64
C TYR A 131 -25.85 -10.02 -9.01
N GLU A 132 -24.76 -10.26 -9.74
CA GLU A 132 -24.80 -10.86 -11.09
C GLU A 132 -25.29 -12.31 -11.10
N HIS A 133 -25.02 -13.08 -10.04
CA HIS A 133 -25.39 -14.49 -9.96
C HIS A 133 -26.64 -14.77 -9.13
N GLY A 134 -27.27 -13.75 -8.54
CA GLY A 134 -28.43 -13.92 -7.64
C GLY A 134 -28.11 -14.81 -6.42
N GLN A 135 -26.84 -14.90 -6.04
CA GLN A 135 -26.35 -15.79 -4.98
C GLN A 135 -26.38 -15.12 -3.61
N VAL A 136 -26.78 -15.92 -2.60
CA VAL A 136 -26.85 -15.57 -1.18
C VAL A 136 -25.42 -15.59 -0.57
N PRO A 137 -25.10 -14.75 0.44
CA PRO A 137 -23.77 -14.72 1.06
C PRO A 137 -23.32 -16.09 1.59
N GLY A 138 -22.03 -16.44 1.41
CA GLY A 138 -21.39 -17.54 2.14
C GLY A 138 -20.55 -18.54 1.33
N ASP A 139 -20.60 -18.55 -0.01
CA ASP A 139 -20.02 -19.67 -0.80
C ASP A 139 -19.06 -19.26 -1.93
N LEU A 140 -18.50 -18.05 -1.86
CA LEU A 140 -17.58 -17.54 -2.88
C LEU A 140 -16.12 -17.67 -2.43
N ARG A 141 -15.46 -18.79 -2.77
CA ARG A 141 -13.99 -18.85 -2.78
C ARG A 141 -13.47 -18.05 -3.97
N ILE A 142 -13.24 -16.76 -3.79
CA ILE A 142 -12.66 -15.91 -4.82
C ILE A 142 -11.14 -15.93 -4.68
N GLY A 143 -10.47 -16.72 -5.53
CA GLY A 143 -9.05 -16.51 -5.79
C GLY A 143 -8.89 -15.25 -6.64
N CYS A 144 -8.57 -14.12 -6.01
CA CYS A 144 -8.12 -12.93 -6.72
C CYS A 144 -6.59 -12.94 -6.78
N LEU A 145 -6.02 -12.88 -7.99
CA LEU A 145 -4.62 -12.51 -8.16
C LEU A 145 -4.57 -10.98 -8.28
N PHE A 146 -4.04 -10.30 -7.28
CA PHE A 146 -3.82 -8.85 -7.35
C PHE A 146 -2.42 -8.57 -7.89
N GLU A 147 -2.33 -8.31 -9.18
CA GLU A 147 -1.12 -7.75 -9.81
C GLU A 147 -1.14 -6.22 -9.69
N PHE A 148 -0.78 -5.66 -8.53
CA PHE A 148 -0.47 -4.22 -8.43
C PHE A 148 0.93 -3.94 -8.98
N PHE A 149 1.12 -4.16 -10.28
CA PHE A 149 2.29 -3.69 -11.04
C PHE A 149 1.86 -3.33 -12.47
N SER A 150 0.92 -2.40 -12.61
CA SER A 150 0.72 -1.77 -13.91
C SER A 150 1.69 -0.61 -14.03
N SER A 151 2.62 -0.67 -14.97
CA SER A 151 3.55 0.42 -15.31
C SER A 151 2.87 1.72 -15.77
N SER A 152 1.54 1.73 -15.86
CA SER A 152 0.73 2.84 -16.37
C SER A 152 -0.15 3.53 -15.31
N ARG A 153 -0.20 3.04 -14.07
CA ARG A 153 -0.95 3.66 -12.96
C ARG A 153 -0.10 3.63 -11.68
N PRO A 154 -0.12 4.70 -10.85
CA PRO A 154 0.60 4.68 -9.58
C PRO A 154 0.09 3.53 -8.72
N ASN A 155 1.00 2.82 -8.04
CA ASN A 155 0.63 1.68 -7.19
C ASN A 155 -0.18 2.14 -5.97
N LEU A 156 0.00 3.41 -5.58
CA LEU A 156 -0.77 4.14 -4.58
C LEU A 156 -1.78 5.06 -5.29
N GLN A 157 -2.95 4.51 -5.64
CA GLN A 157 -3.96 5.20 -6.46
C GLN A 157 -4.63 6.38 -5.75
N PHE A 158 -4.38 6.53 -4.45
CA PHE A 158 -4.88 7.61 -3.60
C PHE A 158 -3.87 8.75 -3.44
N LEU A 159 -2.69 8.73 -4.08
CA LEU A 159 -1.81 9.89 -4.06
C LEU A 159 -2.33 11.01 -4.97
N SER A 160 -2.00 12.26 -4.61
CA SER A 160 -2.33 13.44 -5.42
C SER A 160 -1.50 13.50 -6.71
N GLU A 161 -1.49 14.61 -7.46
CA GLU A 161 -0.59 14.66 -8.63
C GLU A 161 0.89 14.65 -8.20
N PRO A 162 1.79 14.04 -8.99
CA PRO A 162 3.22 14.01 -8.68
C PRO A 162 3.84 15.41 -8.69
N LEU A 163 4.97 15.56 -8.01
CA LEU A 163 5.77 16.78 -8.01
C LEU A 163 6.23 17.13 -9.44
N PRO A 164 6.23 18.42 -9.81
CA PRO A 164 6.72 18.88 -11.12
C PRO A 164 8.23 18.69 -11.32
#